data_AF-A0A919KXL9-F1
#
_entry.id   AF-A0A919KXL9-F1
#
_cell.length_a   1.000
_cell.length_b   1.000
_cell.length_c   1.000
_cell.angle_alpha   90.00
_cell.angle_beta   90.00
_cell.angle_gamma   90.00
#
_symmetry.space_group_name_H-M   'P 1'
#
loop_
_entity.id
_entity.type
_entity.pdbx_description
1 polymer ?
#
loop_
_entity_poly.entity_id
_entity_poly.type
_entity_poly.pdbx_seq_one_letter_code
_entity_poly.pdbx_strand_id
1 'polypeptide(L)'
;MTRAADSSRSANENTTATVPGGGSAASRRAVLAAAASAALAATAATAVPAAAAPRTEGARPVPGGASHERRGGAVPLVDYHAWTSYNDWRGGTAEGTRAISSGRAGLTIAVPVGTTDYADPHTGTTATWEYARWTSPVHQLSVPATEAIASWNAATPAGTWLQVELRGTYGDGTATPWYVMGRWAAGDTDIKRTSVDGQSDDRSSIYTDTFAIDDPASGLRLVSYRLRLTLYRTPGSKAAPVVWRLGAMGSDIPDRFTVPASTPGLAKELVVPRFSQDVHAGQYPQYDGGGEAWCSPTSSQMIIQYWGHRPSAADLSWVDPSYADPQVCQAARYTYDYQYEGCGNWPFNAAYAATYPGLQGVVTRLGSLGDLEKLIAAGIPAITSQSFLEEELTGAGYGTSGHLMTVIGFTADGDVIANDPASPDDDAVRHVYDRREWENIWLRTKRYNAKGDVVSGTGGVCYLYFPANPSTAQKAALASVGIG
;
A
#
# COMPACT_ATOMS: atom_id res chain seq x y z
N MET A 1 -13.81 33.59 56.17
CA MET A 1 -13.05 33.21 57.38
C MET A 1 -13.08 31.69 57.48
N THR A 2 -12.10 30.98 56.92
CA THR A 2 -10.84 30.50 57.55
C THR A 2 -11.01 29.13 58.25
N ARG A 3 -10.39 28.11 57.61
CA ARG A 3 -9.69 26.91 58.16
C ARG A 3 -10.48 25.92 59.06
N ALA A 4 -10.11 24.66 59.20
CA ALA A 4 -9.30 23.65 58.51
C ALA A 4 -9.17 22.46 59.48
N ALA A 5 -8.85 21.28 58.94
CA ALA A 5 -8.30 20.07 59.59
C ALA A 5 -9.30 19.18 60.39
N ASP A 6 -9.54 17.91 60.07
CA ASP A 6 -8.73 16.74 59.66
C ASP A 6 -8.41 15.80 60.84
N SER A 7 -8.78 14.51 60.68
CA SER A 7 -8.32 13.30 61.36
C SER A 7 -9.38 12.19 61.19
N SER A 8 -9.12 10.90 60.96
CA SER A 8 -7.90 10.12 60.71
C SER A 8 -8.28 8.62 60.57
N ARG A 9 -7.37 7.82 59.99
CA ARG A 9 -7.17 6.34 60.12
C ARG A 9 -8.19 5.41 59.42
N SER A 10 -7.82 4.27 58.82
CA SER A 10 -6.62 3.42 58.92
C SER A 10 -6.45 2.53 57.68
N ALA A 11 -5.21 2.07 57.47
CA ALA A 11 -4.75 1.07 56.51
C ALA A 11 -5.46 -0.29 56.60
N ASN A 12 -5.42 -1.07 55.51
CA ASN A 12 -5.08 -2.48 55.61
C ASN A 12 -4.48 -3.03 54.31
N GLU A 13 -3.51 -3.90 54.52
CA GLU A 13 -2.64 -4.59 53.58
C GLU A 13 -3.33 -5.76 52.84
N ASN A 14 -2.82 -6.03 51.64
CA ASN A 14 -2.48 -7.33 51.08
C ASN A 14 -3.60 -8.36 50.83
N THR A 15 -3.91 -8.60 49.55
CA THR A 15 -4.14 -9.97 49.06
C THR A 15 -3.74 -10.07 47.58
N THR A 16 -2.54 -10.60 47.35
CA THR A 16 -2.12 -11.24 46.10
C THR A 16 -3.09 -12.38 45.76
N ALA A 17 -3.78 -12.25 44.63
CA ALA A 17 -4.46 -13.35 43.96
C ALA A 17 -3.78 -13.60 42.61
N THR A 18 -2.94 -14.63 42.59
CA THR A 18 -2.50 -15.35 41.40
C THR A 18 -3.66 -16.20 40.85
N VAL A 19 -3.61 -16.50 39.53
CA VAL A 19 -4.24 -17.61 38.76
C VAL A 19 -4.94 -17.09 37.49
N PRO A 20 -4.83 -17.73 36.31
CA PRO A 20 -3.69 -18.42 35.68
C PRO A 20 -3.45 -17.92 34.22
N GLY A 21 -2.35 -18.37 33.61
CA GLY A 21 -1.98 -18.06 32.23
C GLY A 21 -3.06 -18.43 31.21
N GLY A 22 -3.57 -17.41 30.51
CA GLY A 22 -4.14 -17.55 29.18
C GLY A 22 -3.04 -17.20 28.19
N GLY A 23 -2.56 -18.20 27.44
CA GLY A 23 -1.69 -17.97 26.30
C GLY A 23 -2.42 -17.12 25.28
N SER A 24 -2.12 -15.82 25.26
CA SER A 24 -2.48 -14.94 24.14
C SER A 24 -1.71 -15.44 22.93
N ALA A 25 -2.43 -16.14 22.06
CA ALA A 25 -1.98 -16.43 20.72
C ALA A 25 -1.74 -15.09 20.01
N ALA A 26 -0.47 -14.69 19.92
CA ALA A 26 -0.03 -13.59 19.07
C ALA A 26 -0.39 -13.92 17.62
N SER A 27 -1.56 -13.47 17.16
CA SER A 27 -1.97 -13.61 15.76
C SER A 27 -1.50 -12.41 14.95
N ARG A 28 -0.55 -12.72 14.06
CA ARG A 28 -0.46 -12.21 12.67
C ARG A 28 -0.31 -10.69 12.48
N ARG A 29 0.94 -10.24 12.69
CA ARG A 29 1.69 -9.21 11.93
C ARG A 29 1.12 -7.80 11.76
N ALA A 30 1.60 -6.92 12.64
CA ALA A 30 2.23 -5.68 12.18
C ALA A 30 3.61 -6.03 11.58
N VAL A 31 3.77 -5.91 10.26
CA VAL A 31 5.10 -5.82 9.64
C VAL A 31 5.08 -4.63 8.73
N LEU A 32 5.43 -3.52 9.35
CA LEU A 32 5.96 -2.32 8.76
C LEU A 32 6.28 -1.49 10.03
N ALA A 33 7.50 -1.68 10.53
CA ALA A 33 8.07 -0.96 11.67
C ALA A 33 9.58 -1.16 11.55
N ALA A 34 10.30 -0.05 11.57
CA ALA A 34 11.70 0.13 11.24
C ALA A 34 12.64 -0.96 11.79
N ALA A 35 13.59 -1.37 10.95
CA ALA A 35 14.72 -2.18 11.36
C ALA A 35 15.74 -1.30 12.10
N ALA A 36 15.99 -1.60 13.37
CA ALA A 36 17.21 -1.20 14.08
C ALA A 36 18.00 -2.47 14.43
N SER A 37 19.28 -2.46 14.05
CA SER A 37 20.22 -3.58 14.01
C SER A 37 20.63 -4.12 15.39
N ALA A 38 20.84 -5.44 15.50
CA ALA A 38 21.92 -6.05 16.30
C ALA A 38 22.09 -7.55 15.98
N ALA A 39 23.32 -7.95 15.65
CA ALA A 39 23.77 -9.34 15.45
C ALA A 39 24.46 -9.90 16.71
N LEU A 40 24.33 -11.21 16.98
CA LEU A 40 25.44 -12.18 17.16
C LEU A 40 25.04 -13.53 17.82
N ALA A 41 25.68 -14.57 17.27
CA ALA A 41 26.15 -15.84 17.86
C ALA A 41 25.24 -17.09 17.92
N ALA A 42 25.81 -18.15 17.36
CA ALA A 42 25.27 -19.47 17.03
C ALA A 42 25.31 -20.49 18.18
N THR A 43 24.60 -21.63 18.01
CA THR A 43 25.16 -22.99 18.21
C THR A 43 24.20 -24.07 17.68
N ALA A 44 24.80 -25.15 17.16
CA ALA A 44 24.20 -26.23 16.37
C ALA A 44 23.49 -27.32 17.19
N ALA A 45 22.61 -28.11 16.55
CA ALA A 45 22.66 -29.59 16.55
C ALA A 45 21.52 -30.29 15.77
N THR A 46 21.95 -31.13 14.81
CA THR A 46 21.50 -32.49 14.44
C THR A 46 20.07 -32.80 13.95
N ALA A 47 19.99 -33.29 12.71
CA ALA A 47 18.92 -34.07 12.08
C ALA A 47 18.74 -35.48 12.72
N VAL A 48 17.62 -36.20 12.52
CA VAL A 48 17.35 -37.28 11.51
C VAL A 48 16.12 -38.10 12.07
N PRO A 49 15.33 -38.94 11.36
CA PRO A 49 14.76 -38.97 10.00
C PRO A 49 13.21 -39.12 9.96
N ALA A 50 12.68 -39.20 8.74
CA ALA A 50 11.31 -39.52 8.33
C ALA A 50 10.81 -40.94 8.68
N ALA A 51 9.48 -41.09 8.74
CA ALA A 51 8.77 -42.37 8.59
C ALA A 51 7.59 -42.22 7.62
N ALA A 52 7.42 -43.21 6.75
CA ALA A 52 6.55 -43.22 5.58
C ALA A 52 5.27 -44.07 5.76
N ALA A 53 4.35 -43.85 4.82
CA ALA A 53 3.31 -44.77 4.29
C ALA A 53 1.99 -44.92 5.11
N PRO A 54 0.83 -45.27 4.49
CA PRO A 54 0.71 -45.92 3.17
C PRO A 54 -0.34 -45.36 2.19
N ARG A 55 -0.18 -45.84 0.95
CA ARG A 55 -1.10 -45.76 -0.18
C ARG A 55 -2.14 -46.87 -0.08
N THR A 56 -3.36 -46.61 -0.52
CA THR A 56 -4.35 -47.62 -0.90
C THR A 56 -4.85 -47.35 -2.32
N GLU A 57 -4.59 -48.32 -3.20
CA GLU A 57 -5.32 -48.62 -4.45
C GLU A 57 -6.80 -48.93 -4.10
N GLY A 58 -7.82 -48.83 -4.93
CA GLY A 58 -8.01 -48.57 -6.34
C GLY A 58 -9.45 -48.99 -6.67
N ALA A 59 -10.21 -48.19 -7.43
CA ALA A 59 -11.52 -48.59 -7.94
C ALA A 59 -11.70 -48.09 -9.37
N ARG A 60 -12.08 -49.01 -10.27
CA ARG A 60 -12.21 -48.84 -11.73
C ARG A 60 -13.51 -48.11 -12.15
N PRO A 61 -13.55 -47.52 -13.36
CA PRO A 61 -14.52 -46.50 -13.76
C PRO A 61 -15.77 -47.05 -14.48
N VAL A 62 -16.83 -46.24 -14.51
CA VAL A 62 -18.05 -46.43 -15.32
C VAL A 62 -18.24 -45.18 -16.21
N PRO A 63 -18.66 -45.30 -17.50
CA PRO A 63 -18.38 -44.30 -18.53
C PRO A 63 -19.53 -43.31 -18.79
N GLY A 64 -19.17 -42.13 -19.29
CA GLY A 64 -20.01 -41.35 -20.21
C GLY A 64 -20.59 -40.04 -19.69
N GLY A 65 -19.95 -38.93 -20.03
CA GLY A 65 -20.50 -37.58 -19.95
C GLY A 65 -19.47 -36.58 -20.45
N ALA A 66 -19.61 -36.15 -21.70
CA ALA A 66 -18.67 -35.25 -22.37
C ALA A 66 -18.44 -33.97 -21.56
N SER A 67 -17.32 -33.90 -20.84
CA SER A 67 -16.81 -32.66 -20.28
C SER A 67 -16.17 -31.88 -21.42
N HIS A 68 -16.80 -30.78 -21.81
CA HIS A 68 -16.11 -29.69 -22.49
C HIS A 68 -14.86 -29.34 -21.66
N GLU A 69 -13.68 -29.74 -22.15
CA GLU A 69 -12.41 -29.21 -21.70
C GLU A 69 -12.45 -27.68 -21.91
N ARG A 70 -12.82 -26.96 -20.85
CA ARG A 70 -12.48 -25.55 -20.76
C ARG A 70 -10.97 -25.49 -20.78
N ARG A 71 -10.41 -24.94 -21.86
CA ARG A 71 -9.03 -24.44 -21.87
C ARG A 71 -8.81 -23.69 -20.56
N GLY A 72 -7.93 -24.22 -19.71
CA GLY A 72 -7.64 -23.69 -18.38
C GLY A 72 -7.00 -22.31 -18.47
N GLY A 73 -7.82 -21.26 -18.51
CA GLY A 73 -7.37 -19.93 -18.12
C GLY A 73 -7.24 -19.91 -16.60
N ALA A 74 -6.10 -19.42 -16.09
CA ALA A 74 -5.96 -19.16 -14.66
C ALA A 74 -7.08 -18.23 -14.20
N VAL A 75 -7.72 -18.56 -13.08
CA VAL A 75 -8.73 -17.70 -12.46
C VAL A 75 -8.02 -16.40 -12.00
N PRO A 76 -8.54 -15.21 -12.35
CA PRO A 76 -7.98 -13.95 -11.84
C PRO A 76 -7.95 -13.96 -10.31
N LEU A 77 -6.83 -13.53 -9.71
CA LEU A 77 -6.65 -13.45 -8.25
C LEU A 77 -6.70 -12.02 -7.71
N VAL A 78 -6.86 -11.05 -8.61
CA VAL A 78 -6.88 -9.62 -8.32
C VAL A 78 -8.01 -9.00 -9.12
N ASP A 79 -8.76 -8.12 -8.46
CA ASP A 79 -9.72 -7.22 -9.09
C ASP A 79 -9.35 -5.78 -8.73
N TYR A 80 -9.35 -4.89 -9.71
CA TYR A 80 -9.13 -3.47 -9.50
C TYR A 80 -10.28 -2.69 -10.13
N HIS A 81 -10.90 -1.82 -9.34
CA HIS A 81 -11.94 -0.93 -9.83
C HIS A 81 -11.74 0.49 -9.31
N ALA A 82 -12.01 1.47 -10.19
CA ALA A 82 -11.95 2.87 -9.84
C ALA A 82 -13.02 3.69 -10.58
N TRP A 83 -13.54 4.69 -9.87
CA TRP A 83 -14.39 5.75 -10.41
C TRP A 83 -13.48 6.90 -10.86
N THR A 84 -13.52 7.24 -12.15
CA THR A 84 -12.61 8.23 -12.76
C THR A 84 -13.31 9.19 -13.73
N SER A 85 -14.40 8.77 -14.35
CA SER A 85 -15.11 9.54 -15.37
C SER A 85 -16.25 10.38 -14.78
N TYR A 86 -16.74 11.35 -15.55
CA TYR A 86 -17.91 12.13 -15.16
C TYR A 86 -19.14 11.25 -14.86
N ASN A 87 -19.35 10.19 -15.66
CA ASN A 87 -20.46 9.26 -15.46
C ASN A 87 -20.28 8.43 -14.19
N ASP A 88 -19.05 8.04 -13.85
CA ASP A 88 -18.74 7.33 -12.61
C ASP A 88 -19.11 8.19 -11.40
N TRP A 89 -18.69 9.46 -11.40
CA TRP A 89 -19.01 10.40 -10.33
C TRP A 89 -20.52 10.67 -10.22
N ARG A 90 -21.23 10.74 -11.35
CA ARG A 90 -22.69 10.88 -11.39
C ARG A 90 -23.44 9.62 -10.96
N GLY A 91 -22.82 8.45 -11.04
CA GLY A 91 -23.41 7.18 -10.62
C GLY A 91 -23.45 6.99 -9.10
N GLY A 92 -22.57 7.65 -8.36
CA GLY A 92 -22.59 7.62 -6.89
C GLY A 92 -23.62 8.54 -6.25
N THR A 93 -23.87 8.32 -4.96
CA THR A 93 -24.76 9.15 -4.15
C THR A 93 -24.00 10.39 -3.67
N ALA A 94 -24.38 11.56 -4.18
CA ALA A 94 -23.80 12.84 -3.82
C ALA A 94 -24.56 13.51 -2.67
N GLU A 95 -23.84 13.91 -1.63
CA GLU A 95 -24.31 14.72 -0.51
C GLU A 95 -23.46 16.00 -0.47
N GLY A 96 -23.91 17.04 -1.19
CA GLY A 96 -23.18 18.32 -1.29
C GLY A 96 -21.96 18.31 -2.22
N THR A 97 -21.67 17.19 -2.88
CA THR A 97 -20.62 17.09 -3.90
C THR A 97 -21.18 17.33 -5.30
N ARG A 98 -20.29 17.65 -6.25
CA ARG A 98 -20.61 17.71 -7.69
C ARG A 98 -19.50 17.09 -8.53
N ALA A 99 -19.89 16.48 -9.64
CA ALA A 99 -18.98 16.02 -10.67
C ALA A 99 -18.53 17.18 -11.57
N ILE A 100 -17.27 17.18 -11.95
CA ILE A 100 -16.64 18.08 -12.92
C ILE A 100 -16.52 17.32 -14.24
N SER A 101 -17.03 17.91 -15.33
CA SER A 101 -16.95 17.33 -16.68
C SER A 101 -15.87 17.96 -17.56
N SER A 102 -15.48 19.20 -17.30
CA SER A 102 -14.48 19.93 -18.10
C SER A 102 -13.05 19.60 -17.68
N GLY A 103 -12.17 19.35 -18.66
CA GLY A 103 -10.78 19.00 -18.39
C GLY A 103 -10.65 17.56 -17.89
N ARG A 104 -9.93 17.36 -16.77
CA ARG A 104 -9.87 16.05 -16.09
C ARG A 104 -11.13 15.88 -15.25
N ALA A 105 -11.93 14.86 -15.57
CA ALA A 105 -13.11 14.54 -14.78
C ALA A 105 -12.76 14.33 -13.31
N GLY A 106 -13.63 14.77 -12.42
CA GLY A 106 -13.38 14.70 -10.99
C GLY A 106 -14.59 15.03 -10.15
N LEU A 107 -14.41 15.00 -8.84
CA LEU A 107 -15.42 15.27 -7.83
C LEU A 107 -14.92 16.36 -6.88
N THR A 108 -15.77 17.33 -6.58
CA THR A 108 -15.47 18.45 -5.65
C THR A 108 -16.67 18.77 -4.78
N ILE A 109 -16.47 19.60 -3.77
CA ILE A 109 -17.54 20.23 -2.99
C ILE A 109 -18.36 21.16 -3.91
N ALA A 110 -19.68 21.03 -3.87
CA ALA A 110 -20.64 21.95 -4.46
C ALA A 110 -21.17 22.92 -3.39
N VAL A 111 -21.78 22.35 -2.35
CA VAL A 111 -22.31 23.04 -1.17
C VAL A 111 -22.02 22.15 0.03
N PRO A 112 -21.41 22.67 1.11
CA PRO A 112 -21.18 21.87 2.30
C PRO A 112 -22.53 21.42 2.89
N VAL A 113 -22.62 20.17 3.32
CA VAL A 113 -23.85 19.65 3.96
C VAL A 113 -23.87 19.89 5.47
N GLY A 114 -22.76 20.36 6.03
CA GLY A 114 -22.62 20.71 7.44
C GLY A 114 -21.18 21.05 7.80
N THR A 115 -20.95 21.24 9.09
CA THR A 115 -19.63 21.37 9.69
C THR A 115 -19.36 20.23 10.67
N THR A 116 -18.10 19.89 10.86
CA THR A 116 -17.66 18.91 11.86
C THR A 116 -16.32 19.34 12.43
N ASP A 117 -16.10 19.04 13.71
CA ASP A 117 -14.82 19.28 14.36
C ASP A 117 -13.92 18.06 14.16
N TYR A 118 -12.68 18.30 13.75
CA TYR A 118 -11.64 17.29 13.70
C TYR A 118 -10.57 17.64 14.73
N ALA A 119 -10.45 16.79 15.75
CA ALA A 119 -9.33 16.79 16.68
C ALA A 119 -8.21 15.95 16.05
N ASP A 120 -7.18 16.61 15.55
CA ASP A 120 -6.04 15.93 14.93
C ASP A 120 -5.19 15.28 16.04
N PRO A 121 -5.08 13.94 16.08
CA PRO A 121 -4.42 13.23 17.17
C PRO A 121 -2.91 13.51 17.25
N HIS A 122 -2.32 14.00 16.16
CA HIS A 122 -0.87 14.20 16.04
C HIS A 122 -0.43 15.64 16.30
N THR A 123 -1.38 16.58 16.28
CA THR A 123 -1.12 17.99 16.66
C THR A 123 -1.71 18.37 18.01
N GLY A 124 -2.72 17.63 18.48
CA GLY A 124 -3.51 18.00 19.66
C GLY A 124 -4.41 19.22 19.43
N THR A 125 -4.56 19.69 18.19
CA THR A 125 -5.41 20.82 17.84
C THR A 125 -6.76 20.34 17.28
N THR A 126 -7.82 21.09 17.59
CA THR A 126 -9.15 20.87 17.04
C THR A 126 -9.51 22.00 16.10
N ALA A 127 -9.92 21.66 14.88
CA ALA A 127 -10.38 22.62 13.90
C ALA A 127 -11.76 22.21 13.35
N THR A 128 -12.62 23.20 13.10
CA THR A 128 -13.91 23.00 12.45
C THR A 128 -13.76 23.00 10.94
N TRP A 129 -14.42 22.07 10.26
CA TRP A 129 -14.37 21.88 8.83
C TRP A 129 -15.78 21.81 8.23
N GLU A 130 -16.01 22.53 7.14
CA GLU A 130 -17.14 22.27 6.25
C GLU A 130 -16.90 20.96 5.51
N TYR A 131 -17.93 20.15 5.31
CA TYR A 131 -17.79 18.88 4.60
C TYR A 131 -18.88 18.61 3.56
N ALA A 132 -18.52 17.82 2.56
CA ALA A 132 -19.44 17.19 1.62
C ALA A 132 -19.06 15.71 1.45
N ARG A 133 -20.03 14.86 1.11
CA ARG A 133 -19.83 13.41 0.98
C ARG A 133 -20.23 12.91 -0.40
N TRP A 134 -19.56 11.86 -0.83
CA TRP A 134 -19.94 11.05 -1.98
C TRP A 134 -19.75 9.58 -1.63
N THR A 135 -20.75 8.77 -1.95
CA THR A 135 -20.68 7.32 -1.72
C THR A 135 -20.82 6.60 -3.06
N SER A 136 -19.90 5.69 -3.34
CA SER A 136 -19.91 4.93 -4.58
C SER A 136 -21.14 4.03 -4.70
N PRO A 137 -21.51 3.65 -5.94
CA PRO A 137 -22.25 2.41 -6.17
C PRO A 137 -21.54 1.22 -5.52
N VAL A 138 -22.28 0.13 -5.29
CA VAL A 138 -21.64 -1.13 -4.88
C VAL A 138 -20.80 -1.65 -6.04
N HIS A 139 -19.54 -1.94 -5.78
CA HIS A 139 -18.70 -2.71 -6.69
C HIS A 139 -18.72 -4.18 -6.27
N GLN A 140 -19.10 -5.07 -7.18
CA GLN A 140 -19.02 -6.51 -6.97
C GLN A 140 -17.62 -6.95 -7.40
N LEU A 141 -16.85 -7.49 -6.46
CA LEU A 141 -15.51 -7.97 -6.76
C LEU A 141 -15.63 -9.20 -7.67
N SER A 142 -14.95 -9.18 -8.82
CA SER A 142 -14.84 -10.38 -9.66
C SER A 142 -14.00 -11.47 -8.99
N VAL A 143 -13.23 -11.09 -7.97
CA VAL A 143 -12.43 -11.97 -7.11
C VAL A 143 -12.85 -11.73 -5.66
N PRO A 144 -13.64 -12.63 -5.04
CA PRO A 144 -13.90 -12.58 -3.60
C PRO A 144 -12.57 -12.49 -2.83
N ALA A 145 -12.35 -11.41 -2.11
CA ALA A 145 -11.03 -10.99 -1.65
C ALA A 145 -10.78 -11.37 -0.18
N THR A 146 -9.53 -11.67 0.14
CA THR A 146 -9.02 -11.74 1.52
C THR A 146 -8.39 -10.43 1.94
N GLU A 147 -7.93 -9.62 0.98
CA GLU A 147 -7.34 -8.30 1.24
C GLU A 147 -7.91 -7.25 0.28
N ALA A 148 -7.99 -6.00 0.73
CA ALA A 148 -8.31 -4.87 -0.14
C ALA A 148 -7.57 -3.59 0.26
N ILE A 149 -7.15 -2.80 -0.73
CA ILE A 149 -6.46 -1.52 -0.55
C ILE A 149 -7.23 -0.44 -1.30
N ALA A 150 -7.75 0.55 -0.57
CA ALA A 150 -8.38 1.72 -1.17
C ALA A 150 -7.32 2.78 -1.50
N SER A 151 -7.40 3.39 -2.68
CA SER A 151 -6.49 4.46 -3.10
C SER A 151 -7.21 5.57 -3.85
N TRP A 152 -6.61 6.76 -3.86
CA TRP A 152 -7.20 7.97 -4.44
C TRP A 152 -6.15 8.83 -5.13
N ASN A 153 -6.59 9.70 -6.03
CA ASN A 153 -5.79 10.74 -6.67
C ASN A 153 -6.52 12.05 -6.50
N ALA A 154 -5.90 13.02 -5.82
CA ALA A 154 -6.58 14.26 -5.47
C ALA A 154 -5.64 15.45 -5.40
N ALA A 155 -6.15 16.61 -5.81
CA ALA A 155 -5.64 17.89 -5.36
C ALA A 155 -6.31 18.28 -4.04
N THR A 156 -5.51 18.63 -3.04
CA THR A 156 -5.97 19.18 -1.75
C THR A 156 -5.20 20.48 -1.51
N PRO A 157 -5.65 21.61 -2.08
CA PRO A 157 -5.07 22.92 -1.79
C PRO A 157 -5.12 23.23 -0.29
N ALA A 158 -4.28 24.17 0.16
CA ALA A 158 -4.29 24.63 1.55
C ALA A 158 -5.70 24.97 2.05
N GLY A 159 -6.01 24.57 3.28
CA GLY A 159 -7.34 24.65 3.87
C GLY A 159 -8.30 23.57 3.38
N THR A 160 -7.80 22.45 2.84
CA THR A 160 -8.64 21.33 2.38
C THR A 160 -7.97 19.98 2.64
N TRP A 161 -8.78 18.95 2.85
CA TRP A 161 -8.33 17.56 3.00
C TRP A 161 -9.48 16.60 2.68
N LEU A 162 -9.21 15.30 2.72
CA LEU A 162 -10.21 14.27 2.47
C LEU A 162 -10.07 13.06 3.40
N GLN A 163 -11.17 12.33 3.57
CA GLN A 163 -11.19 11.01 4.22
C GLN A 163 -11.77 9.99 3.24
N VAL A 164 -11.13 8.83 3.15
CA VAL A 164 -11.64 7.67 2.41
C VAL A 164 -12.05 6.57 3.38
N GLU A 165 -13.22 6.01 3.16
CA GLU A 165 -13.77 4.93 3.98
C GLU A 165 -14.24 3.77 3.11
N LEU A 166 -14.07 2.55 3.58
CA LEU A 166 -14.52 1.32 2.94
C LEU A 166 -15.59 0.65 3.78
N ARG A 167 -16.66 0.18 3.13
CA ARG A 167 -17.62 -0.76 3.73
C ARG A 167 -17.87 -1.90 2.78
N GLY A 168 -17.78 -3.11 3.32
CA GLY A 168 -17.87 -4.37 2.61
C GLY A 168 -19.14 -5.16 2.88
N THR A 169 -19.37 -6.16 2.04
CA THR A 169 -20.23 -7.31 2.32
C THR A 169 -19.40 -8.58 2.22
N TYR A 170 -19.52 -9.44 3.21
CA TYR A 170 -18.87 -10.74 3.26
C TYR A 170 -19.62 -11.78 2.43
N GLY A 171 -18.96 -12.90 2.13
CA GLY A 171 -19.55 -14.03 1.40
C GLY A 171 -20.75 -14.68 2.08
N ASP A 172 -20.94 -14.49 3.39
CA ASP A 172 -22.12 -14.93 4.15
C ASP A 172 -23.31 -13.94 4.08
N GLY A 173 -23.14 -12.82 3.38
CA GLY A 173 -24.14 -11.76 3.22
C GLY A 173 -24.14 -10.69 4.32
N THR A 174 -23.37 -10.86 5.40
CA THR A 174 -23.24 -9.83 6.44
C THR A 174 -22.32 -8.69 6.01
N ALA A 175 -22.47 -7.52 6.63
CA ALA A 175 -21.68 -6.34 6.29
C ALA A 175 -20.54 -6.11 7.28
N THR A 176 -19.46 -5.52 6.80
CA THR A 176 -18.42 -4.91 7.65
C THR A 176 -18.98 -3.62 8.29
N PRO A 177 -18.34 -3.09 9.35
CA PRO A 177 -18.45 -1.67 9.69
C PRO A 177 -17.85 -0.79 8.58
N TRP A 178 -17.98 0.53 8.71
CA TRP A 178 -17.18 1.46 7.90
C TRP A 178 -15.78 1.56 8.49
N TYR A 179 -14.78 1.28 7.67
CA TYR A 179 -13.37 1.43 8.00
C TYR A 179 -12.82 2.71 7.38
N VAL A 180 -12.08 3.51 8.14
CA VAL A 180 -11.30 4.64 7.62
C VAL A 180 -10.02 4.09 7.00
N MET A 181 -9.90 4.24 5.68
CA MET A 181 -8.74 3.78 4.92
C MET A 181 -7.63 4.84 4.83
N GLY A 182 -7.94 6.08 5.20
CA GLY A 182 -6.94 7.14 5.33
C GLY A 182 -7.55 8.53 5.40
N ARG A 183 -6.85 9.43 6.09
CA ARG A 183 -7.08 10.88 6.08
C ARG A 183 -5.91 11.56 5.38
N TRP A 184 -6.21 12.33 4.36
CA TRP A 184 -5.21 12.83 3.43
C TRP A 184 -5.35 14.33 3.15
N ALA A 185 -4.24 15.04 3.35
CA ALA A 185 -3.95 16.34 2.74
C ALA A 185 -2.63 16.21 1.99
N ALA A 186 -2.44 16.94 0.90
CA ALA A 186 -1.21 16.91 0.13
C ALA A 186 -0.06 17.54 0.92
N GLY A 187 -0.32 18.61 1.68
CA GLY A 187 0.60 19.17 2.68
C GLY A 187 0.40 18.57 4.07
N ASP A 188 1.18 19.04 5.05
CA ASP A 188 1.16 18.58 6.45
C ASP A 188 0.79 19.71 7.45
N THR A 189 0.18 20.78 6.96
CA THR A 189 -0.20 21.96 7.74
C THR A 189 -1.69 22.03 8.07
N ASP A 190 -2.56 21.47 7.22
CA ASP A 190 -4.01 21.44 7.42
C ASP A 190 -4.42 20.35 8.41
N ILE A 191 -3.86 19.15 8.18
CA ILE A 191 -3.90 18.00 9.08
C ILE A 191 -2.55 17.28 8.97
N LYS A 192 -2.21 16.50 9.98
CA LYS A 192 -1.22 15.44 9.86
C LYS A 192 -1.87 14.24 9.20
N ARG A 193 -1.58 14.03 7.91
CA ARG A 193 -2.10 12.90 7.13
C ARG A 193 -1.83 11.60 7.88
N THR A 194 -2.82 10.70 7.92
CA THR A 194 -2.78 9.60 8.88
C THR A 194 -3.63 8.42 8.45
N SER A 195 -3.11 7.21 8.65
CA SER A 195 -3.91 5.99 8.82
C SER A 195 -4.64 6.03 10.18
N VAL A 196 -5.47 5.01 10.45
CA VAL A 196 -6.24 4.90 11.69
C VAL A 196 -6.11 3.48 12.25
N ASP A 197 -5.56 3.39 13.47
CA ASP A 197 -5.31 2.12 14.15
C ASP A 197 -6.56 1.52 14.80
N GLY A 198 -6.45 0.23 15.15
CA GLY A 198 -7.39 -0.44 16.05
C GLY A 198 -8.76 -0.72 15.45
N GLN A 199 -8.88 -0.72 14.12
CA GLN A 199 -10.15 -0.97 13.43
C GLN A 199 -10.31 -2.47 13.12
N SER A 200 -11.30 -3.12 13.71
CA SER A 200 -11.65 -4.53 13.44
C SER A 200 -13.13 -4.85 13.70
N ASP A 201 -13.58 -6.03 13.28
CA ASP A 201 -14.93 -6.58 13.57
C ASP A 201 -14.94 -8.08 13.93
N ASP A 202 -13.85 -8.57 14.54
CA ASP A 202 -13.56 -9.99 14.87
C ASP A 202 -13.43 -10.93 13.66
N ARG A 203 -13.59 -10.41 12.44
CA ARG A 203 -13.51 -11.18 11.18
C ARG A 203 -12.58 -10.52 10.16
N SER A 204 -12.45 -9.21 10.24
CA SER A 204 -11.51 -8.42 9.48
C SER A 204 -10.92 -7.28 10.30
N SER A 205 -9.74 -6.86 9.89
CA SER A 205 -8.99 -5.77 10.50
C SER A 205 -8.41 -4.85 9.42
N ILE A 206 -8.11 -3.60 9.80
CA ILE A 206 -7.30 -2.70 8.98
C ILE A 206 -5.87 -2.67 9.51
N TYR A 207 -4.93 -2.98 8.64
CA TYR A 207 -3.50 -2.88 8.89
C TYR A 207 -2.92 -1.71 8.11
N THR A 208 -2.80 -0.54 8.77
CA THR A 208 -2.37 0.74 8.18
C THR A 208 -3.26 1.20 7.01
N ASP A 209 -3.11 0.59 5.83
CA ASP A 209 -3.81 0.91 4.58
C ASP A 209 -4.55 -0.29 3.95
N THR A 210 -4.43 -1.47 4.56
CA THR A 210 -4.94 -2.72 4.00
C THR A 210 -6.07 -3.29 4.86
N PHE A 211 -7.26 -3.45 4.27
CA PHE A 211 -8.29 -4.33 4.80
C PHE A 211 -7.83 -5.78 4.65
N ALA A 212 -7.99 -6.60 5.69
CA ALA A 212 -7.67 -8.02 5.64
C ALA A 212 -8.69 -8.85 6.42
N ILE A 213 -9.06 -10.01 5.87
CA ILE A 213 -9.78 -11.06 6.59
C ILE A 213 -8.82 -11.71 7.59
N ASP A 214 -9.22 -11.77 8.86
CA ASP A 214 -8.33 -12.21 9.96
C ASP A 214 -7.96 -13.70 9.85
N ASP A 215 -8.93 -14.53 9.42
CA ASP A 215 -8.72 -15.95 9.12
C ASP A 215 -9.18 -16.33 7.71
N PRO A 216 -8.33 -16.17 6.68
CA PRO A 216 -8.63 -16.56 5.32
C PRO A 216 -8.97 -18.06 5.15
N ALA A 217 -8.48 -18.92 6.06
CA ALA A 217 -8.71 -20.36 6.03
C ALA A 217 -10.17 -20.74 6.37
N SER A 218 -10.92 -19.84 7.03
CA SER A 218 -12.36 -19.99 7.27
C SER A 218 -13.20 -20.03 5.99
N GLY A 219 -12.64 -19.58 4.87
CA GLY A 219 -13.36 -19.41 3.59
C GLY A 219 -14.14 -18.10 3.51
N LEU A 220 -14.17 -17.28 4.56
CA LEU A 220 -14.77 -15.95 4.52
C LEU A 220 -14.02 -15.06 3.52
N ARG A 221 -14.77 -14.28 2.73
CA ARG A 221 -14.25 -13.34 1.73
C ARG A 221 -15.04 -12.06 1.74
N LEU A 222 -14.39 -10.95 1.43
CA LEU A 222 -15.05 -9.73 1.00
C LEU A 222 -15.53 -9.92 -0.44
N VAL A 223 -16.84 -9.86 -0.69
CA VAL A 223 -17.41 -10.11 -2.04
C VAL A 223 -17.83 -8.83 -2.77
N SER A 224 -18.08 -7.76 -2.03
CA SER A 224 -18.38 -6.45 -2.60
C SER A 224 -18.05 -5.33 -1.63
N TYR A 225 -17.89 -4.12 -2.15
CA TYR A 225 -17.63 -2.95 -1.32
C TYR A 225 -18.30 -1.68 -1.86
N ARG A 226 -18.40 -0.69 -0.98
CA ARG A 226 -18.60 0.73 -1.30
C ARG A 226 -17.46 1.54 -0.73
N LEU A 227 -17.08 2.59 -1.44
CA LEU A 227 -16.21 3.63 -0.91
C LEU A 227 -17.03 4.87 -0.57
N ARG A 228 -16.74 5.49 0.57
CA ARG A 228 -17.25 6.80 0.93
C ARG A 228 -16.08 7.77 0.97
N LEU A 229 -16.26 8.88 0.26
CA LEU A 229 -15.32 9.99 0.21
C LEU A 229 -15.95 11.17 0.90
N THR A 230 -15.29 11.65 1.96
CA THR A 230 -15.65 12.90 2.64
C THR A 230 -14.62 13.95 2.29
N LEU A 231 -15.08 15.06 1.72
CA LEU A 231 -14.27 16.20 1.32
C LEU A 231 -14.43 17.31 2.35
N TYR A 232 -13.31 17.88 2.80
CA TYR A 232 -13.29 18.91 3.82
C TYR A 232 -12.68 20.19 3.28
N ARG A 233 -13.18 21.33 3.77
CA ARG A 233 -12.56 22.65 3.60
C ARG A 233 -12.77 23.53 4.82
N THR A 234 -11.90 24.52 5.01
CA THR A 234 -12.09 25.53 6.05
C THR A 234 -13.44 26.25 5.87
N PRO A 235 -14.22 26.49 6.94
CA PRO A 235 -15.51 27.17 6.84
C PRO A 235 -15.44 28.50 6.10
N GLY A 236 -16.39 28.73 5.18
CA GLY A 236 -16.45 29.93 4.34
C GLY A 236 -15.37 30.04 3.24
N SER A 237 -14.43 29.09 3.16
CA SER A 237 -13.39 29.10 2.12
C SER A 237 -13.94 28.79 0.73
N LYS A 238 -13.33 29.40 -0.29
CA LYS A 238 -13.58 29.05 -1.70
C LYS A 238 -12.68 27.92 -2.20
N ALA A 239 -11.64 27.56 -1.45
CA ALA A 239 -10.82 26.40 -1.77
C ALA A 239 -11.66 25.12 -1.66
N ALA A 240 -11.39 24.14 -2.52
CA ALA A 240 -12.04 22.85 -2.47
C ALA A 240 -11.06 21.77 -2.96
N PRO A 241 -11.08 20.58 -2.33
CA PRO A 241 -10.33 19.45 -2.85
C PRO A 241 -11.01 18.96 -4.13
N VAL A 242 -10.21 18.45 -5.06
CA VAL A 242 -10.68 17.83 -6.30
C VAL A 242 -10.12 16.42 -6.39
N VAL A 243 -11.00 15.43 -6.47
CA VAL A 243 -10.62 14.01 -6.58
C VAL A 243 -10.86 13.54 -8.00
N TRP A 244 -9.84 12.99 -8.66
CA TRP A 244 -9.92 12.53 -10.06
C TRP A 244 -9.98 11.02 -10.21
N ARG A 245 -9.57 10.28 -9.17
CA ARG A 245 -9.65 8.82 -9.10
C ARG A 245 -9.93 8.44 -7.65
N LEU A 246 -10.88 7.53 -7.46
CA LEU A 246 -11.12 6.82 -6.22
C LEU A 246 -11.37 5.37 -6.57
N GLY A 247 -10.72 4.43 -5.90
CA GLY A 247 -10.88 3.01 -6.21
C GLY A 247 -10.28 2.10 -5.16
N ALA A 248 -10.44 0.80 -5.34
CA ALA A 248 -9.76 -0.19 -4.54
C ALA A 248 -9.30 -1.39 -5.38
N MET A 249 -8.19 -1.97 -4.95
CA MET A 249 -7.76 -3.30 -5.36
C MET A 249 -8.27 -4.30 -4.31
N GLY A 250 -8.93 -5.38 -4.75
CA GLY A 250 -9.23 -6.55 -3.93
C GLY A 250 -8.47 -7.77 -4.45
N SER A 251 -7.98 -8.62 -3.56
CA SER A 251 -7.22 -9.82 -3.95
C SER A 251 -7.45 -11.02 -3.06
N ASP A 252 -7.30 -12.22 -3.64
CA ASP A 252 -7.24 -13.51 -2.94
C ASP A 252 -6.01 -14.28 -3.43
N ILE A 253 -4.82 -13.80 -3.07
CA ILE A 253 -3.57 -14.46 -3.44
C ILE A 253 -3.35 -15.65 -2.48
N PRO A 254 -3.21 -16.89 -2.98
CA PRO A 254 -3.02 -18.04 -2.12
C PRO A 254 -1.69 -17.98 -1.37
N ASP A 255 -1.67 -18.63 -0.19
CA ASP A 255 -0.45 -18.89 0.56
C ASP A 255 0.55 -19.67 -0.29
N ARG A 256 1.73 -19.08 -0.53
CA ARG A 256 2.78 -19.69 -1.35
C ARG A 256 4.15 -19.16 -0.95
N PHE A 257 5.12 -20.08 -0.86
CA PHE A 257 6.54 -19.76 -0.60
C PHE A 257 7.34 -19.51 -1.88
N THR A 258 6.88 -20.06 -2.99
CA THR A 258 7.45 -19.89 -4.32
C THR A 258 6.33 -19.70 -5.33
N VAL A 259 6.67 -19.22 -6.51
CA VAL A 259 5.73 -19.01 -7.61
C VAL A 259 6.17 -19.75 -8.87
N PRO A 260 5.28 -20.03 -9.83
CA PRO A 260 5.70 -20.57 -11.13
C PRO A 260 6.70 -19.64 -11.81
N ALA A 261 7.72 -20.20 -12.46
CA ALA A 261 8.70 -19.42 -13.21
C ALA A 261 8.07 -18.80 -14.46
N SER A 262 8.24 -17.50 -14.69
CA SER A 262 7.89 -16.88 -15.97
C SER A 262 9.01 -17.04 -17.01
N THR A 263 8.62 -17.13 -18.28
CA THR A 263 9.56 -17.12 -19.41
C THR A 263 9.89 -15.67 -19.78
N PRO A 264 11.17 -15.28 -19.88
CA PRO A 264 11.56 -13.96 -20.38
C PRO A 264 10.98 -13.65 -21.75
N GLY A 265 10.41 -12.46 -21.90
CA GLY A 265 9.80 -12.00 -23.17
C GLY A 265 10.28 -10.64 -23.67
N LEU A 266 11.06 -9.90 -22.89
CA LEU A 266 11.46 -8.52 -23.19
C LEU A 266 12.92 -8.26 -22.81
N ALA A 267 13.63 -7.55 -23.68
CA ALA A 267 14.93 -6.94 -23.39
C ALA A 267 14.80 -5.43 -23.63
N LYS A 268 14.69 -4.65 -22.56
CA LYS A 268 14.47 -3.19 -22.62
C LYS A 268 14.79 -2.58 -21.27
N GLU A 269 15.43 -1.42 -21.29
CA GLU A 269 15.67 -0.60 -20.11
C GLU A 269 15.11 0.81 -20.33
N LEU A 270 14.36 1.31 -19.35
CA LEU A 270 13.85 2.67 -19.31
C LEU A 270 14.87 3.57 -18.62
N VAL A 271 15.04 4.80 -19.13
CA VAL A 271 15.96 5.78 -18.56
C VAL A 271 15.29 6.49 -17.39
N VAL A 272 15.17 5.79 -16.27
CA VAL A 272 14.59 6.31 -15.02
C VAL A 272 15.73 6.93 -14.19
N PRO A 273 15.56 8.17 -13.68
CA PRO A 273 16.51 8.78 -12.75
C PRO A 273 16.79 7.88 -11.54
N ARG A 274 18.00 8.01 -10.99
CA ARG A 274 18.48 7.21 -9.87
C ARG A 274 18.61 8.11 -8.66
N PHE A 275 18.07 7.67 -7.53
CA PHE A 275 18.20 8.35 -6.25
C PHE A 275 18.49 7.33 -5.17
N SER A 276 19.54 7.55 -4.40
CA SER A 276 19.81 6.81 -3.18
C SER A 276 18.97 7.36 -2.03
N GLN A 277 18.43 6.48 -1.20
CA GLN A 277 17.87 6.89 0.09
C GLN A 277 18.98 7.08 1.14
N ASP A 278 20.07 6.31 1.06
CA ASP A 278 21.13 6.26 2.08
C ASP A 278 21.95 7.56 2.16
N VAL A 279 22.02 8.34 1.07
CA VAL A 279 22.63 9.69 1.11
C VAL A 279 21.88 10.64 2.05
N HIS A 280 20.65 10.30 2.44
CA HIS A 280 19.83 11.02 3.39
C HIS A 280 19.83 10.42 4.80
N ALA A 281 20.71 9.45 5.08
CA ALA A 281 20.81 8.83 6.39
C ALA A 281 20.94 9.88 7.51
N GLY A 282 20.05 9.82 8.50
CA GLY A 282 19.96 10.78 9.61
C GLY A 282 19.50 12.20 9.25
N GLN A 283 19.19 12.50 7.99
CA GLN A 283 18.58 13.78 7.59
C GLN A 283 17.08 13.75 7.89
N TYR A 284 16.55 14.82 8.49
CA TYR A 284 15.14 14.94 8.89
C TYR A 284 14.60 13.72 9.67
N PRO A 285 15.19 13.41 10.84
CA PRO A 285 14.87 12.19 11.60
C PRO A 285 13.41 12.10 12.05
N GLN A 286 12.67 13.21 12.05
CA GLN A 286 11.23 13.22 12.33
C GLN A 286 10.39 12.47 11.26
N TYR A 287 10.97 12.15 10.11
CA TYR A 287 10.35 11.34 9.07
C TYR A 287 11.00 9.96 9.06
N ASP A 288 10.73 9.13 10.08
CA ASP A 288 11.19 7.73 10.16
C ASP A 288 12.72 7.55 10.24
N GLY A 289 13.39 8.38 11.05
CA GLY A 289 14.84 8.29 11.28
C GLY A 289 15.71 8.90 10.17
N GLY A 290 15.15 9.13 8.98
CA GLY A 290 15.83 9.70 7.82
C GLY A 290 15.83 8.72 6.64
N GLY A 291 16.79 8.93 5.73
CA GLY A 291 16.95 8.16 4.50
C GLY A 291 16.90 6.64 4.65
N GLU A 292 17.26 6.10 5.81
CA GLU A 292 17.27 4.66 6.13
C GLU A 292 15.90 3.98 5.92
N ALA A 293 14.80 4.73 5.98
CA ALA A 293 13.44 4.21 5.79
C ALA A 293 12.68 4.84 4.60
N TRP A 294 13.39 5.52 3.68
CA TRP A 294 12.78 6.29 2.59
C TRP A 294 12.68 5.56 1.25
N CYS A 295 12.77 4.22 1.22
CA CYS A 295 12.70 3.44 -0.01
C CYS A 295 11.48 3.75 -0.90
N SER A 296 10.30 3.87 -0.30
CA SER A 296 9.05 4.18 -1.00
C SER A 296 9.04 5.59 -1.60
N PRO A 297 9.23 6.69 -0.83
CA PRO A 297 9.26 8.04 -1.40
C PRO A 297 10.40 8.22 -2.42
N THR A 298 11.56 7.60 -2.21
CA THR A 298 12.70 7.65 -3.15
C THR A 298 12.34 6.99 -4.48
N SER A 299 11.79 5.77 -4.44
CA SER A 299 11.28 5.07 -5.64
C SER A 299 10.16 5.85 -6.34
N SER A 300 9.24 6.43 -5.55
CA SER A 300 8.17 7.27 -6.09
C SER A 300 8.74 8.48 -6.83
N GLN A 301 9.74 9.15 -6.26
CA GLN A 301 10.36 10.33 -6.85
C GLN A 301 11.12 10.01 -8.14
N MET A 302 11.76 8.83 -8.25
CA MET A 302 12.38 8.36 -9.50
C MET A 302 11.36 8.29 -10.65
N ILE A 303 10.21 7.66 -10.43
CA ILE A 303 9.17 7.54 -11.47
C ILE A 303 8.49 8.88 -11.76
N ILE A 304 8.21 9.70 -10.74
CA ILE A 304 7.66 11.05 -10.92
C ILE A 304 8.57 11.86 -11.85
N GLN A 305 9.89 11.78 -11.65
CA GLN A 305 10.86 12.50 -12.46
C GLN A 305 11.07 11.86 -13.85
N TYR A 306 10.95 10.54 -13.98
CA TYR A 306 10.89 9.88 -15.29
C TYR A 306 9.76 10.42 -16.17
N TRP A 307 8.61 10.73 -15.58
CA TRP A 307 7.50 11.38 -16.29
C TRP A 307 7.68 12.90 -16.49
N GLY A 308 8.83 13.46 -16.13
CA GLY A 308 9.17 14.87 -16.34
C GLY A 308 8.68 15.81 -15.25
N HIS A 309 8.23 15.30 -14.10
CA HIS A 309 7.74 16.11 -12.99
C HIS A 309 8.80 16.29 -11.89
N ARG A 310 8.86 17.49 -11.32
CA ARG A 310 9.76 17.83 -10.21
C ARG A 310 9.06 18.82 -9.27
N PRO A 311 9.37 18.80 -7.96
CA PRO A 311 9.01 19.89 -7.07
C PRO A 311 9.54 21.24 -7.60
N SER A 312 8.81 22.33 -7.35
CA SER A 312 9.31 23.67 -7.65
C SER A 312 10.37 24.12 -6.62
N ALA A 313 11.13 25.16 -6.94
CA ALA A 313 12.07 25.75 -5.97
C ALA A 313 11.36 26.25 -4.69
N ALA A 314 10.09 26.67 -4.80
CA ALA A 314 9.30 27.06 -3.64
C ALA A 314 8.94 25.83 -2.78
N ASP A 315 8.57 24.71 -3.40
CA ASP A 315 8.28 23.46 -2.69
C ASP A 315 9.50 22.95 -1.93
N LEU A 316 10.70 23.15 -2.48
CA LEU A 316 11.98 22.71 -1.89
C LEU A 316 12.58 23.71 -0.90
N SER A 317 11.96 24.89 -0.70
CA SER A 317 12.56 25.97 0.10
C SER A 317 12.74 25.66 1.59
N TRP A 318 12.09 24.62 2.10
CA TRP A 318 12.27 24.14 3.47
C TRP A 318 13.44 23.15 3.61
N VAL A 319 13.95 22.63 2.50
CA VAL A 319 15.05 21.67 2.50
C VAL A 319 16.38 22.39 2.71
N ASP A 320 17.26 21.82 3.51
CA ASP A 320 18.61 22.33 3.74
C ASP A 320 19.36 22.30 2.40
N PRO A 321 19.86 23.44 1.92
CA PRO A 321 20.50 23.51 0.61
C PRO A 321 21.81 22.73 0.51
N SER A 322 22.36 22.24 1.63
CA SER A 322 23.53 21.35 1.64
C SER A 322 23.19 19.89 1.36
N TYR A 323 21.92 19.49 1.43
CA TYR A 323 21.51 18.12 1.15
C TYR A 323 21.40 17.89 -0.36
N ALA A 324 21.94 16.76 -0.82
CA ALA A 324 21.68 16.25 -2.16
C ALA A 324 20.20 15.91 -2.32
N ASP A 325 19.73 15.80 -3.56
CA ASP A 325 18.40 15.30 -3.90
C ASP A 325 17.23 15.81 -3.02
N PRO A 326 17.05 17.15 -2.90
CA PRO A 326 16.02 17.72 -2.04
C PRO A 326 14.60 17.26 -2.40
N GLN A 327 14.39 16.79 -3.63
CA GLN A 327 13.15 16.15 -4.07
C GLN A 327 12.82 14.85 -3.32
N VAL A 328 13.80 14.11 -2.82
CA VAL A 328 13.59 12.91 -2.00
C VAL A 328 13.15 13.32 -0.60
N CYS A 329 13.75 14.35 0.01
CA CYS A 329 13.28 14.93 1.28
C CYS A 329 11.84 15.43 1.17
N GLN A 330 11.51 16.10 0.05
CA GLN A 330 10.14 16.52 -0.29
C GLN A 330 9.20 15.32 -0.34
N ALA A 331 9.57 14.27 -1.06
CA ALA A 331 8.75 13.06 -1.18
C ALA A 331 8.52 12.42 0.19
N ALA A 332 9.56 12.27 1.03
CA ALA A 332 9.45 11.69 2.36
C ALA A 332 8.46 12.46 3.26
N ARG A 333 8.60 13.79 3.35
CA ARG A 333 7.67 14.64 4.11
C ARG A 333 6.22 14.53 3.59
N TYR A 334 6.05 14.39 2.28
CA TYR A 334 4.74 14.39 1.63
C TYR A 334 4.11 12.98 1.50
N THR A 335 4.78 11.94 1.97
CA THR A 335 4.22 10.58 2.07
C THR A 335 4.20 10.05 3.50
N TYR A 336 4.83 10.75 4.45
CA TYR A 336 4.86 10.36 5.86
C TYR A 336 3.46 10.25 6.44
N ASP A 337 3.13 9.06 6.95
CA ASP A 337 1.92 8.76 7.69
C ASP A 337 2.21 8.88 9.19
N TYR A 338 1.56 9.83 9.84
CA TYR A 338 1.85 10.17 11.23
C TYR A 338 1.37 9.14 12.25
N GLN A 339 0.40 8.28 11.92
CA GLN A 339 0.01 7.18 12.81
C GLN A 339 0.91 5.96 12.61
N TYR A 340 1.26 5.67 11.37
CA TYR A 340 2.17 4.60 11.00
C TYR A 340 3.63 4.91 11.37
N GLU A 341 3.95 6.20 11.55
CA GLU A 341 5.28 6.74 11.82
C GLU A 341 6.30 6.46 10.70
N GLY A 342 5.85 6.28 9.46
CA GLY A 342 6.72 5.99 8.33
C GLY A 342 6.20 6.43 6.96
N CYS A 343 7.04 6.28 5.94
CA CYS A 343 6.74 6.68 4.55
C CYS A 343 6.21 5.54 3.68
N GLY A 344 5.93 4.37 4.27
CA GLY A 344 5.58 3.12 3.57
C GLY A 344 4.10 2.95 3.21
N ASN A 345 3.22 3.87 3.61
CA ASN A 345 1.78 3.77 3.33
C ASN A 345 1.50 3.85 1.81
N TRP A 346 0.95 2.77 1.25
CA TRP A 346 0.85 2.57 -0.20
C TRP A 346 -0.06 3.61 -0.89
N PRO A 347 -1.32 3.82 -0.44
CA PRO A 347 -2.16 4.89 -0.96
C PRO A 347 -1.55 6.28 -0.86
N PHE A 348 -0.78 6.56 0.19
CA PHE A 348 -0.19 7.89 0.40
C PHE A 348 0.88 8.20 -0.64
N ASN A 349 1.72 7.23 -0.99
CA ASN A 349 2.71 7.38 -2.06
C ASN A 349 2.03 7.57 -3.43
N ALA A 350 0.98 6.79 -3.73
CA ALA A 350 0.20 6.96 -4.96
C ALA A 350 -0.53 8.31 -5.03
N ALA A 351 -1.07 8.78 -3.90
CA ALA A 351 -1.72 10.07 -3.80
C ALA A 351 -0.72 11.24 -3.91
N TYR A 352 0.49 11.10 -3.36
CA TYR A 352 1.59 12.06 -3.54
C TYR A 352 1.97 12.20 -5.01
N ALA A 353 2.20 11.09 -5.72
CA ALA A 353 2.49 11.13 -7.16
C ALA A 353 1.38 11.84 -7.96
N ALA A 354 0.13 11.63 -7.57
CA ALA A 354 -1.01 12.28 -8.20
C ALA A 354 -1.12 13.79 -7.93
N THR A 355 -0.34 14.37 -7.01
CA THR A 355 -0.30 15.83 -6.80
C THR A 355 0.37 16.57 -7.96
N TYR A 356 1.20 15.87 -8.75
CA TYR A 356 1.85 16.43 -9.92
C TYR A 356 0.88 16.55 -11.10
N PRO A 357 0.76 17.75 -11.72
CA PRO A 357 -0.21 17.96 -12.80
C PRO A 357 -0.01 17.01 -13.97
N GLY A 358 -1.04 16.26 -14.33
CA GLY A 358 -0.99 15.33 -15.47
C GLY A 358 -0.42 13.95 -15.13
N LEU A 359 -0.10 13.67 -13.87
CA LEU A 359 0.26 12.34 -13.38
C LEU A 359 -0.92 11.69 -12.64
N GLN A 360 -0.92 10.36 -12.61
CA GLN A 360 -1.82 9.57 -11.77
C GLN A 360 -1.10 8.32 -11.26
N GLY A 361 -1.58 7.80 -10.14
CA GLY A 361 -1.03 6.61 -9.50
C GLY A 361 -2.11 5.62 -9.08
N VAL A 362 -1.79 4.33 -9.13
CA VAL A 362 -2.62 3.25 -8.60
C VAL A 362 -1.78 2.31 -7.75
N VAL A 363 -2.42 1.71 -6.74
CA VAL A 363 -1.89 0.57 -5.99
C VAL A 363 -2.60 -0.67 -6.51
N THR A 364 -1.83 -1.70 -6.89
CA THR A 364 -2.38 -2.96 -7.39
C THR A 364 -1.46 -4.13 -7.04
N ARG A 365 -1.84 -5.34 -7.44
CA ARG A 365 -1.00 -6.54 -7.42
C ARG A 365 -0.82 -7.05 -8.85
N LEU A 366 0.42 -7.38 -9.23
CA LEU A 366 0.71 -8.09 -10.48
C LEU A 366 0.94 -9.57 -10.20
N GLY A 367 0.60 -10.42 -11.18
CA GLY A 367 0.63 -11.87 -11.00
C GLY A 367 1.92 -12.54 -11.48
N SER A 368 2.73 -11.84 -12.29
CA SER A 368 3.92 -12.39 -12.94
C SER A 368 4.89 -11.29 -13.40
N LEU A 369 6.16 -11.64 -13.63
CA LEU A 369 7.07 -10.73 -14.35
C LEU A 369 6.63 -10.49 -15.80
N GLY A 370 5.90 -11.43 -16.42
CA GLY A 370 5.35 -11.21 -17.76
C GLY A 370 4.33 -10.07 -17.81
N ASP A 371 3.59 -9.81 -16.73
CA ASP A 371 2.73 -8.63 -16.61
C ASP A 371 3.54 -7.34 -16.51
N LEU A 372 4.65 -7.40 -15.78
CA LEU A 372 5.57 -6.27 -15.65
C LEU A 372 6.31 -5.98 -16.97
N GLU A 373 6.71 -7.00 -17.72
CA GLU A 373 7.28 -6.85 -19.08
C GLU A 373 6.32 -6.10 -20.02
N LYS A 374 5.00 -6.39 -19.99
CA LYS A 374 4.01 -5.66 -20.81
C LYS A 374 4.00 -4.16 -20.47
N LEU A 375 4.12 -3.82 -19.19
CA LEU A 375 4.16 -2.42 -18.72
C LEU A 375 5.46 -1.73 -19.15
N ILE A 376 6.62 -2.36 -18.95
CA ILE A 376 7.93 -1.84 -19.37
C ILE A 376 8.00 -1.69 -20.90
N ALA A 377 7.43 -2.64 -21.66
CA ALA A 377 7.32 -2.54 -23.12
C ALA A 377 6.56 -1.27 -23.53
N ALA A 378 5.49 -0.92 -22.80
CA ALA A 378 4.73 0.33 -22.97
C ALA A 378 5.36 1.58 -22.32
N GLY A 379 6.54 1.45 -21.71
CA GLY A 379 7.28 2.56 -21.11
C GLY A 379 6.77 2.96 -19.71
N ILE A 380 6.10 2.05 -19.00
CA ILE A 380 5.59 2.27 -17.64
C ILE A 380 6.49 1.50 -16.66
N PRO A 381 7.39 2.17 -15.91
CA PRO A 381 8.11 1.54 -14.80
C PRO A 381 7.14 1.23 -13.65
N ALA A 382 7.53 0.30 -12.77
CA ALA A 382 6.73 -0.07 -11.60
C ALA A 382 7.58 -0.06 -10.34
N ILE A 383 6.95 0.25 -9.21
CA ILE A 383 7.59 0.19 -7.89
C ILE A 383 7.06 -1.04 -7.21
N THR A 384 7.92 -2.03 -6.98
CA THR A 384 7.56 -3.34 -6.43
C THR A 384 7.93 -3.43 -4.97
N SER A 385 7.03 -3.97 -4.14
CA SER A 385 7.32 -4.29 -2.74
C SER A 385 8.09 -5.60 -2.65
N GLN A 386 9.20 -5.60 -1.91
CA GLN A 386 10.08 -6.74 -1.72
C GLN A 386 10.23 -7.12 -0.25
N SER A 387 10.43 -8.41 0.01
CA SER A 387 10.75 -8.95 1.33
C SER A 387 11.56 -10.23 1.20
N PHE A 388 12.78 -10.21 1.72
CA PHE A 388 13.78 -11.27 1.49
C PHE A 388 14.83 -11.31 2.60
N LEU A 389 15.45 -12.48 2.78
CA LEU A 389 16.74 -12.61 3.45
C LEU A 389 17.86 -12.33 2.46
N GLU A 390 19.03 -11.92 2.96
CA GLU A 390 20.17 -11.53 2.12
C GLU A 390 20.55 -12.62 1.11
N GLU A 391 20.48 -13.89 1.52
CA GLU A 391 20.77 -15.05 0.69
C GLU A 391 19.71 -15.36 -0.39
N GLU A 392 18.54 -14.70 -0.37
CA GLU A 392 17.45 -14.94 -1.31
C GLU A 392 17.47 -14.01 -2.53
N LEU A 393 18.31 -12.97 -2.51
CA LEU A 393 18.50 -12.04 -3.62
C LEU A 393 19.98 -11.74 -3.83
N THR A 394 20.60 -12.51 -4.72
CA THR A 394 22.01 -12.41 -5.05
C THR A 394 22.33 -11.00 -5.57
N GLY A 395 23.39 -10.40 -5.00
CA GLY A 395 23.85 -9.08 -5.39
C GLY A 395 23.23 -7.91 -4.61
N ALA A 396 22.17 -8.14 -3.82
CA ALA A 396 21.60 -7.08 -2.98
C ALA A 396 22.53 -6.67 -1.83
N GLY A 397 23.18 -7.63 -1.16
CA GLY A 397 24.11 -7.37 -0.06
C GLY A 397 23.45 -6.98 1.27
N TYR A 398 22.13 -7.16 1.38
CA TYR A 398 21.35 -6.98 2.61
C TYR A 398 20.07 -7.84 2.57
N GLY A 399 19.38 -7.97 3.70
CA GLY A 399 18.04 -8.56 3.79
C GLY A 399 17.04 -7.55 4.36
N THR A 400 15.74 -7.73 4.08
CA THR A 400 14.69 -6.80 4.49
C THR A 400 13.34 -7.47 4.79
N SER A 401 12.61 -6.94 5.76
CA SER A 401 11.21 -7.30 6.02
C SER A 401 10.23 -6.61 5.06
N GLY A 402 10.63 -5.50 4.45
CA GLY A 402 9.86 -4.71 3.49
C GLY A 402 10.74 -3.64 2.84
N HIS A 403 10.74 -3.58 1.51
CA HIS A 403 11.52 -2.60 0.74
C HIS A 403 10.83 -2.29 -0.58
N LEU A 404 10.94 -1.05 -1.06
CA LEU A 404 10.34 -0.64 -2.34
C LEU A 404 11.45 -0.36 -3.34
N MET A 405 11.39 -1.06 -4.48
CA MET A 405 12.38 -0.95 -5.56
C MET A 405 11.70 -0.62 -6.88
N THR A 406 12.35 0.17 -7.72
CA THR A 406 11.78 0.56 -9.01
C THR A 406 12.29 -0.36 -10.12
N VAL A 407 11.42 -1.18 -10.70
CA VAL A 407 11.77 -1.97 -11.90
C VAL A 407 11.72 -1.08 -13.12
N ILE A 408 12.85 -1.01 -13.83
CA ILE A 408 13.04 -0.13 -14.98
C ILE A 408 13.27 -0.91 -16.27
N GLY A 409 13.49 -2.22 -16.19
CA GLY A 409 13.83 -2.98 -17.38
C GLY A 409 14.12 -4.45 -17.15
N PHE A 410 14.49 -5.10 -18.25
CA PHE A 410 14.93 -6.47 -18.31
C PHE A 410 16.13 -6.59 -19.25
N THR A 411 17.11 -7.42 -18.89
CA THR A 411 18.28 -7.73 -19.75
C THR A 411 17.89 -8.65 -20.90
N ALA A 412 18.83 -8.92 -21.81
CA ALA A 412 18.63 -9.89 -22.89
C ALA A 412 18.38 -11.33 -22.39
N ASP A 413 18.97 -11.68 -21.24
CA ASP A 413 18.80 -12.99 -20.61
C ASP A 413 17.53 -13.06 -19.74
N GLY A 414 16.84 -11.92 -19.56
CA GLY A 414 15.57 -11.83 -18.84
C GLY A 414 15.68 -11.42 -17.37
N ASP A 415 16.87 -11.08 -16.91
CA ASP A 415 17.12 -10.60 -15.55
C ASP A 415 16.52 -9.22 -15.32
N VAL A 416 16.14 -8.95 -14.07
CA VAL A 416 15.41 -7.74 -13.71
C VAL A 416 16.41 -6.60 -13.54
N ILE A 417 16.21 -5.50 -14.27
CA ILE A 417 16.94 -4.25 -14.07
C ILE A 417 16.09 -3.38 -13.15
N ALA A 418 16.60 -3.12 -11.94
CA ALA A 418 15.92 -2.32 -10.93
C ALA A 418 16.82 -1.20 -10.40
N ASN A 419 16.22 -0.05 -10.14
CA ASN A 419 16.80 0.98 -9.30
C ASN A 419 16.45 0.64 -7.85
N ASP A 420 17.45 0.19 -7.09
CA ASP A 420 17.40 -0.07 -5.65
C ASP A 420 17.79 1.20 -4.88
N PRO A 421 16.85 1.87 -4.19
CA PRO A 421 17.18 3.07 -3.44
C PRO A 421 18.11 2.81 -2.26
N ALA A 422 18.19 1.59 -1.72
CA ALA A 422 19.11 1.20 -0.64
C ALA A 422 20.53 0.95 -1.20
N SER A 423 21.14 2.02 -1.70
CA SER A 423 22.46 2.04 -2.31
C SER A 423 23.27 3.19 -1.73
N PRO A 424 24.61 3.08 -1.62
CA PRO A 424 25.44 4.10 -0.95
C PRO A 424 25.42 5.49 -1.60
N ASP A 425 25.14 5.56 -2.90
CA ASP A 425 25.02 6.79 -3.69
C ASP A 425 24.14 6.54 -4.94
N ASP A 426 23.82 7.61 -5.68
CA ASP A 426 22.96 7.58 -6.87
C ASP A 426 23.53 6.72 -8.02
N ASP A 427 24.85 6.65 -8.15
CA ASP A 427 25.50 5.89 -9.22
C ASP A 427 25.34 4.38 -8.98
N ALA A 428 25.38 3.96 -7.70
CA ALA A 428 25.22 2.58 -7.25
C ALA A 428 23.76 2.07 -7.27
N VAL A 429 22.76 2.94 -7.46
CA VAL A 429 21.31 2.58 -7.39
C VAL A 429 20.89 1.54 -8.43
N ARG A 430 21.53 1.46 -9.60
CA ARG A 430 21.09 0.53 -10.65
C ARG A 430 21.70 -0.86 -10.45
N HIS A 431 20.84 -1.84 -10.27
CA HIS A 431 21.20 -3.26 -10.14
C HIS A 431 20.56 -4.12 -11.23
N VAL A 432 21.16 -5.29 -11.43
CA VAL A 432 20.61 -6.38 -12.24
C VAL A 432 20.50 -7.60 -11.33
N TYR A 433 19.28 -8.10 -11.15
CA TYR A 433 18.99 -9.23 -10.27
C TYR A 433 18.54 -10.44 -11.07
N ASP A 434 18.92 -11.62 -10.59
CA ASP A 434 18.45 -12.89 -11.15
C ASP A 434 16.92 -12.90 -11.18
N ARG A 435 16.38 -13.21 -12.37
CA ARG A 435 14.94 -13.21 -12.60
C ARG A 435 14.19 -14.08 -11.60
N ARG A 436 14.71 -15.28 -11.32
CA ARG A 436 14.01 -16.30 -10.55
C ARG A 436 13.98 -15.95 -9.07
N GLU A 437 15.09 -15.43 -8.56
CA GLU A 437 15.17 -14.89 -7.20
C GLU A 437 14.16 -13.75 -7.01
N TRP A 438 14.22 -12.73 -7.88
CA TRP A 438 13.31 -11.58 -7.86
C TRP A 438 11.83 -12.00 -7.90
N GLU A 439 11.49 -12.90 -8.82
CA GLU A 439 10.12 -13.34 -9.02
C GLU A 439 9.55 -14.03 -7.77
N ASN A 440 10.35 -14.84 -7.08
CA ASN A 440 9.92 -15.48 -5.84
C ASN A 440 9.75 -14.45 -4.73
N ILE A 441 10.73 -13.58 -4.49
CA ILE A 441 10.68 -12.65 -3.36
C ILE A 441 9.54 -11.63 -3.49
N TRP A 442 9.18 -11.27 -4.72
CA TRP A 442 8.10 -10.33 -5.03
C TRP A 442 6.72 -10.99 -4.99
N LEU A 443 6.55 -12.17 -5.61
CA LEU A 443 5.20 -12.70 -5.83
C LEU A 443 4.74 -13.66 -4.73
N ARG A 444 5.64 -14.17 -3.89
CA ARG A 444 5.26 -15.05 -2.77
C ARG A 444 4.48 -14.30 -1.68
N THR A 445 3.58 -15.00 -1.02
CA THR A 445 2.78 -14.48 0.10
C THR A 445 3.28 -15.00 1.45
N LYS A 446 4.14 -16.03 1.45
CA LYS A 446 4.84 -16.55 2.62
C LYS A 446 6.34 -16.62 2.37
N ARG A 447 7.13 -16.42 3.42
CA ARG A 447 8.57 -16.71 3.45
C ARG A 447 9.00 -17.16 4.85
N TYR A 448 10.25 -17.54 5.01
CA TYR A 448 10.85 -17.72 6.35
C TYR A 448 11.64 -16.46 6.71
N ASN A 449 11.64 -16.05 7.98
CA ASN A 449 12.60 -15.06 8.47
C ASN A 449 13.90 -15.74 8.92
N ALA A 450 14.87 -14.93 9.36
CA ALA A 450 16.14 -15.40 9.90
C ALA A 450 16.00 -16.32 11.13
N LYS A 451 14.84 -16.31 11.81
CA LYS A 451 14.53 -17.21 12.94
C LYS A 451 13.86 -18.53 12.50
N GLY A 452 13.54 -18.68 11.22
CA GLY A 452 12.80 -19.82 10.68
C GLY A 452 11.28 -19.74 10.84
N ASP A 453 10.74 -18.61 11.29
CA ASP A 453 9.29 -18.43 11.42
C ASP A 453 8.67 -18.12 10.06
N VAL A 454 7.45 -18.64 9.83
CA VAL A 454 6.68 -18.29 8.65
C VAL A 454 6.19 -16.84 8.76
N VAL A 455 6.60 -16.05 7.77
CA VAL A 455 6.29 -14.64 7.63
C VAL A 455 5.53 -14.31 6.35
N SER A 456 4.79 -13.21 6.34
CA SER A 456 4.15 -12.70 5.11
C SER A 456 5.22 -12.22 4.11
N GLY A 457 5.00 -12.54 2.85
CA GLY A 457 5.65 -11.92 1.70
C GLY A 457 4.74 -10.85 1.09
N THR A 458 5.18 -10.23 -0.01
CA THR A 458 4.52 -9.05 -0.55
C THR A 458 3.37 -9.39 -1.49
N GLY A 459 3.35 -10.60 -2.07
CA GLY A 459 2.25 -11.10 -2.91
C GLY A 459 2.01 -10.27 -4.17
N GLY A 460 3.06 -9.62 -4.69
CA GLY A 460 3.00 -8.87 -5.95
C GLY A 460 2.49 -7.43 -5.86
N VAL A 461 2.32 -6.85 -4.66
CA VAL A 461 1.89 -5.44 -4.54
C VAL A 461 2.90 -4.53 -5.23
N CYS A 462 2.38 -3.56 -5.98
CA CYS A 462 3.17 -2.53 -6.64
C CYS A 462 2.42 -1.21 -6.79
N TYR A 463 3.18 -0.14 -7.03
CA TYR A 463 2.65 1.11 -7.55
C TYR A 463 2.87 1.18 -9.06
N LEU A 464 1.87 1.70 -9.76
CA LEU A 464 2.00 2.10 -11.15
C LEU A 464 1.68 3.59 -11.26
N TYR A 465 2.66 4.39 -11.70
CA TYR A 465 2.45 5.80 -12.03
C TYR A 465 2.56 6.00 -13.53
N PHE A 466 1.62 6.75 -14.08
CA PHE A 466 1.51 6.95 -15.52
C PHE A 466 0.77 8.26 -15.82
N PRO A 467 0.88 8.79 -17.06
CA PRO A 467 0.19 10.02 -17.42
C PRO A 467 -1.33 9.93 -17.24
N ALA A 468 -1.97 11.05 -16.90
CA ALA A 468 -3.43 11.18 -16.82
C ALA A 468 -4.11 10.84 -18.15
N ASN A 469 -3.40 11.06 -19.27
CA ASN A 469 -3.82 10.72 -20.62
C ASN A 469 -2.83 9.73 -21.24
N PRO A 470 -2.93 8.43 -20.92
CA PRO A 470 -2.02 7.42 -21.45
C PRO A 470 -2.23 7.24 -22.97
N SER A 471 -1.14 6.92 -23.68
CA SER A 471 -1.18 6.53 -25.10
C SER A 471 -1.99 5.24 -25.30
N THR A 472 -2.36 4.93 -26.54
CA THR A 472 -3.08 3.68 -26.87
C THR A 472 -2.31 2.43 -26.41
N ALA A 473 -0.99 2.41 -26.59
CA ALA A 473 -0.15 1.29 -26.15
C ALA A 473 -0.13 1.16 -24.61
N GLN A 474 -0.02 2.27 -23.90
CA GLN A 474 -0.07 2.30 -22.44
C GLN A 474 -1.43 1.87 -21.90
N LYS A 475 -2.53 2.32 -22.50
CA LYS A 475 -3.89 1.87 -22.16
C LYS A 475 -4.04 0.36 -22.34
N ALA A 476 -3.55 -0.19 -23.45
CA ALA A 476 -3.59 -1.62 -23.69
C ALA A 476 -2.77 -2.41 -22.66
N ALA A 477 -1.57 -1.93 -22.32
CA ALA A 477 -0.72 -2.57 -21.30
C ALA A 477 -1.37 -2.52 -19.91
N LEU A 478 -1.88 -1.36 -19.48
CA LEU A 478 -2.59 -1.20 -18.21
C LEU A 478 -3.84 -2.11 -18.15
N ALA A 479 -4.66 -2.12 -19.20
CA ALA A 479 -5.83 -2.98 -19.27
C ALA A 479 -5.47 -4.47 -19.21
N SER A 480 -4.35 -4.87 -19.81
CA SER A 480 -3.87 -6.27 -19.79
C SER A 480 -3.47 -6.76 -18.39
N VAL A 481 -3.27 -5.84 -17.44
CA VAL A 481 -2.97 -6.13 -16.03
C VAL A 481 -4.12 -5.69 -15.10
N GLY A 482 -5.32 -5.49 -15.65
CA GLY A 482 -6.53 -5.17 -14.88
C GLY A 482 -6.70 -3.70 -14.50
N ILE A 483 -5.92 -2.78 -15.06
CA ILE A 483 -6.02 -1.34 -14.77
C ILE A 483 -6.79 -0.61 -15.89
N GLY A 484 -7.99 -0.16 -15.55
CA GLY A 484 -8.91 0.59 -16.41
C GLY A 484 -8.89 2.11 -16.21
#